data_AF-A0A927A8L7-F1
#
_entry.id   AF-A0A927A8L7-F1
#
_cell.length_a   1.000
_cell.length_b   1.000
_cell.length_c   1.000
_cell.angle_alpha   90.00
_cell.angle_beta   90.00
_cell.angle_gamma   90.00
#
_symmetry.space_group_name_H-M   'P 1'
#
loop_
_entity.id
_entity.type
_entity.pdbx_description
1 polymer ?
#
loop_
_entity_poly.entity_id
_entity_poly.type
_entity_poly.pdbx_seq_one_letter_code
_entity_poly.pdbx_strand_id
1 'polypeptide(L)'
;MPYPKLSGEEITQRGKELYQKSICPQVETAENIGKIISINVETGEYEIGDDLTITSSRLQAKQADAPIWAGRIGFNAVYAVGGTLERNLNFIY
;
A
#
# COMPACT_ATOMS: atom_id res chain seq x y z
N MET A 1 2.47 -23.28 -9.49
CA MET A 1 2.01 -22.07 -8.81
C MET A 1 2.80 -20.91 -9.39
N PRO A 2 2.16 -19.86 -9.91
CA PRO A 2 2.87 -18.63 -10.21
C PRO A 2 3.45 -18.09 -8.89
N TYR A 3 4.74 -17.74 -8.91
CA TYR A 3 5.42 -17.10 -7.79
C TYR A 3 5.98 -15.77 -8.28
N PRO A 4 5.77 -14.68 -7.53
CA PRO A 4 6.22 -13.37 -7.95
C PRO A 4 7.72 -13.42 -8.20
N LYS A 5 8.14 -12.90 -9.37
CA LYS A 5 9.54 -12.88 -9.79
C LYS A 5 10.45 -12.06 -8.87
N LEU A 6 9.86 -11.24 -8.00
CA LEU A 6 10.54 -10.34 -7.07
C LEU A 6 10.60 -10.95 -5.67
N SER A 7 11.73 -10.74 -4.99
CA SER A 7 11.87 -11.10 -3.58
C SER A 7 10.97 -10.22 -2.71
N GLY A 8 10.49 -10.72 -1.57
CA GLY A 8 9.63 -9.96 -0.66
C GLY A 8 10.22 -8.62 -0.19
N GLU A 9 11.54 -8.54 -0.04
CA GLU A 9 12.26 -7.31 0.28
C GLU A 9 12.19 -6.29 -0.86
N GLU A 10 12.39 -6.72 -2.11
CA GLU A 10 12.26 -5.85 -3.28
C GLU A 10 10.83 -5.34 -3.45
N ILE A 11 9.83 -6.20 -3.24
CA ILE A 11 8.42 -5.81 -3.28
C ILE A 11 8.14 -4.74 -2.22
N THR A 12 8.68 -4.93 -1.02
CA THR A 12 8.52 -3.97 0.09
C THR A 12 9.16 -2.63 -0.23
N GLN A 13 10.39 -2.63 -0.73
CA GLN A 13 11.11 -1.41 -1.06
C GLN A 13 10.44 -0.64 -2.19
N ARG A 14 10.09 -1.31 -3.29
CA ARG A 14 9.42 -0.70 -4.44
C ARG A 14 8.02 -0.20 -4.07
N GLY A 15 7.26 -1.01 -3.33
CA GLY A 15 5.91 -0.65 -2.90
C GLY A 15 5.89 0.60 -2.00
N LYS A 16 6.82 0.68 -1.03
CA LYS A 16 6.98 1.88 -0.20
C LYS A 16 7.35 3.10 -1.02
N GLU A 17 8.33 2.98 -1.92
CA GLU A 17 8.76 4.09 -2.77
C GLU A 17 7.62 4.60 -3.65
N LEU A 18 6.88 3.69 -4.30
CA LEU A 18 5.76 4.01 -5.18
C LEU A 18 4.59 4.63 -4.39
N TYR A 19 4.31 4.10 -3.20
CA TYR A 19 3.34 4.69 -2.29
C TYR A 19 3.74 6.13 -1.92
N GLN A 20 4.94 6.33 -1.40
CA GLN A 20 5.37 7.65 -0.90
C GLN A 20 5.52 8.70 -2.00
N LYS A 21 6.09 8.33 -3.15
CA LYS A 21 6.39 9.29 -4.23
C LYS A 21 5.18 9.63 -5.09
N SER A 22 4.32 8.66 -5.37
CA SER A 22 3.31 8.81 -6.42
C SER A 22 1.88 8.66 -5.91
N ILE A 23 1.62 7.72 -5.00
CA ILE A 23 0.23 7.37 -4.64
C ILE A 23 -0.27 8.15 -3.41
N CYS A 24 0.57 8.36 -2.41
CA CYS A 24 0.24 9.07 -1.16
C CYS A 24 -0.53 10.38 -1.39
N PRO A 25 -0.06 11.33 -2.23
CA PRO A 25 -0.79 12.60 -2.44
C PRO A 25 -2.17 12.43 -3.10
N GLN A 26 -2.42 11.30 -3.75
CA GLN A 26 -3.70 11.02 -4.42
C GLN A 26 -4.69 10.28 -3.51
N VAL A 27 -4.19 9.48 -2.57
CA VAL A 27 -5.02 8.56 -1.78
C VAL A 27 -5.21 8.97 -0.33
N GLU A 28 -4.38 9.87 0.20
CA GLU A 28 -4.46 10.38 1.58
C GLU A 28 -5.59 11.42 1.75
N THR A 29 -6.80 11.06 1.31
CA THR A 29 -8.02 11.86 1.51
C THR A 29 -8.71 11.43 2.81
N ALA A 30 -9.52 12.32 3.40
CA ALA A 30 -10.24 12.05 4.65
C ALA A 30 -11.07 10.76 4.62
N GLU A 31 -11.62 10.39 3.46
CA GLU A 31 -12.43 9.18 3.25
C GLU A 31 -11.60 7.89 3.16
N ASN A 32 -10.31 8.02 2.86
CA ASN A 32 -9.40 6.91 2.65
C ASN A 32 -8.44 6.69 3.82
N ILE A 33 -8.25 7.70 4.68
CA ILE A 33 -7.47 7.54 5.92
C ILE A 33 -7.97 6.31 6.69
N GLY A 34 -7.04 5.41 7.02
CA GLY A 34 -7.34 4.19 7.77
C GLY A 34 -7.83 3.02 6.93
N LYS A 35 -8.04 3.19 5.62
CA LYS A 35 -8.26 2.07 4.68
C LYS A 35 -6.94 1.40 4.32
N ILE A 36 -7.06 0.16 3.84
CA ILE A 36 -5.98 -0.64 3.29
C ILE A 36 -5.79 -0.25 1.83
N ILE A 37 -4.53 -0.14 1.42
CA ILE A 37 -4.13 -0.03 0.03
C ILE A 37 -3.27 -1.23 -0.34
N SER A 38 -3.58 -1.85 -1.47
CA SER A 38 -2.75 -2.88 -2.11
C SER A 38 -2.23 -2.32 -3.42
N ILE A 39 -0.96 -2.54 -3.72
CA ILE A 39 -0.27 -1.96 -4.88
C ILE A 39 0.45 -3.09 -5.60
N ASN A 40 0.17 -3.28 -6.89
CA ASN A 40 1.02 -4.08 -7.76
C ASN A 40 2.30 -3.27 -8.03
N VAL A 41 3.43 -3.71 -7.49
CA VAL A 41 4.68 -2.93 -7.57
C VAL A 41 5.34 -2.96 -8.95
N GLU A 42 4.90 -3.84 -9.86
CA GLU A 42 5.37 -3.85 -11.25
C GLU A 42 4.64 -2.82 -12.10
N THR A 43 3.33 -2.67 -11.92
CA THR A 43 2.49 -1.80 -12.75
C THR A 43 2.17 -0.46 -12.12
N GLY A 44 2.26 -0.37 -10.79
CA GLY A 44 1.80 0.78 -10.00
C GLY A 44 0.28 0.85 -9.84
N GLU A 45 -0.48 -0.13 -10.36
CA GLU A 45 -1.91 -0.22 -10.10
C GLU A 45 -2.17 -0.48 -8.62
N TYR A 46 -3.18 0.17 -8.08
CA TYR A 46 -3.54 0.03 -6.67
C TYR A 46 -5.04 -0.12 -6.47
N GLU A 47 -5.41 -0.80 -5.40
CA GLU A 47 -6.78 -0.96 -4.92
C GLU A 47 -6.85 -0.49 -3.47
N ILE A 48 -7.93 0.22 -3.13
CA ILE A 48 -8.20 0.72 -1.77
C ILE A 48 -9.45 0.03 -1.25
N GLY A 49 -9.43 -0.40 0.01
CA GLY A 49 -10.59 -1.00 0.66
C GLY A 49 -10.35 -1.26 2.14
N ASP A 50 -11.37 -1.81 2.80
CA ASP A 50 -11.30 -2.12 4.22
C ASP A 50 -10.69 -3.50 4.51
N ASP A 51 -10.56 -4.35 3.49
CA ASP A 51 -10.07 -5.73 3.60
C ASP A 51 -8.95 -6.03 2.62
N LEU A 52 -7.82 -6.51 3.15
CA LEU A 52 -6.62 -6.84 2.39
C LEU A 52 -6.86 -8.00 1.41
N THR A 53 -7.70 -8.96 1.79
CA THR A 53 -8.02 -10.12 0.96
C THR A 53 -8.77 -9.67 -0.28
N ILE A 54 -9.73 -8.75 -0.12
CA ILE A 54 -10.51 -8.20 -1.23
C ILE A 54 -9.62 -7.38 -2.17
N THR A 55 -8.84 -6.43 -1.64
CA THR A 55 -7.97 -5.58 -2.47
C THR A 55 -6.92 -6.41 -3.22
N SER A 56 -6.30 -7.37 -2.55
CA SER A 56 -5.31 -8.27 -3.16
C SER A 56 -5.94 -9.22 -4.18
N SER A 57 -7.16 -9.71 -3.93
CA SER A 57 -7.86 -10.59 -4.88
C SER A 57 -8.20 -9.86 -6.18
N ARG A 58 -8.57 -8.58 -6.10
CA ARG A 58 -8.85 -7.77 -7.29
C ARG A 58 -7.61 -7.54 -8.15
N LEU A 59 -6.45 -7.32 -7.53
CA LEU A 59 -5.17 -7.23 -8.26
C LEU A 59 -4.78 -8.60 -8.86
N GLN A 60 -4.95 -9.68 -8.11
CA GLN A 60 -4.66 -11.04 -8.59
C GLN A 60 -5.59 -11.49 -9.73
N ALA A 61 -6.83 -11.00 -9.76
CA ALA A 61 -7.75 -11.24 -10.87
C ALA A 61 -7.24 -10.63 -12.19
N LYS A 62 -6.47 -9.53 -12.12
CA LYS A 62 -5.80 -8.92 -13.28
C LYS A 62 -4.48 -9.62 -13.63
N GLN A 63 -3.67 -9.93 -12.62
CA GLN A 63 -2.39 -10.62 -12.76
C GLN A 63 -2.25 -11.63 -11.62
N ALA A 64 -2.39 -12.92 -11.93
CA ALA A 64 -2.37 -14.00 -10.95
C ALA A 64 -1.06 -14.10 -10.13
N ASP A 65 0.02 -13.49 -10.64
CA ASP A 65 1.35 -13.45 -10.02
C ASP A 65 1.75 -12.05 -9.55
N ALA A 66 0.78 -11.16 -9.32
CA ALA A 66 1.07 -9.76 -9.00
C ALA A 66 1.95 -9.66 -7.73
N PRO A 67 3.13 -9.02 -7.80
CA PRO A 67 3.92 -8.72 -6.63
C PRO A 67 3.24 -7.56 -5.88
N ILE A 68 2.41 -7.91 -4.90
CA ILE A 68 1.58 -6.96 -4.18
C ILE A 68 2.28 -6.51 -2.91
N TRP A 69 2.43 -5.19 -2.77
CA TRP A 69 2.71 -4.56 -1.50
C TRP A 69 1.41 -4.01 -0.91
N ALA A 70 1.25 -4.07 0.42
CA ALA A 70 0.10 -3.50 1.10
C ALA A 70 0.49 -2.59 2.25
N GLY A 71 -0.32 -1.56 2.47
CA GLY A 71 -0.14 -0.56 3.51
C GLY A 71 -1.47 -0.01 4.02
N ARG A 72 -1.41 0.86 5.02
CA ARG A 72 -2.58 1.56 5.56
C ARG A 72 -2.45 3.06 5.30
N ILE A 73 -3.45 3.64 4.65
CA ILE A 73 -3.42 5.04 4.21
C ILE A 73 -3.46 5.98 5.43
N GLY A 74 -2.63 7.02 5.43
CA GLY A 74 -2.52 7.97 6.56
C GLY A 74 -1.69 7.46 7.74
N PHE A 75 -1.07 6.28 7.62
CA PHE A 75 -0.20 5.71 8.65
C PHE A 75 1.19 5.48 8.06
N ASN A 76 2.20 6.12 8.62
CA ASN A 76 3.56 5.98 8.13
C ASN A 76 4.09 4.59 8.50
N ALA A 77 4.50 3.80 7.50
CA ALA A 77 5.09 2.48 7.69
C ALA A 77 6.56 2.52 8.20
N VAL A 78 7.01 3.65 8.75
CA VAL A 78 8.19 3.76 9.63
C VAL A 78 7.82 3.47 11.08
N TYR A 79 7.18 2.32 11.32
CA TYR A 79 7.18 1.72 12.64
C TYR A 79 8.16 0.55 12.64
N ALA A 80 9.42 0.90 12.87
CA ALA A 80 10.31 0.02 13.59
C ALA A 80 9.66 -0.35 14.92
N VAL A 81 9.92 -1.56 15.39
CA VAL A 81 9.61 -2.08 16.73
C VAL A 81 9.62 -0.94 17.79
N GLY A 82 8.47 -0.70 18.41
CA GLY A 82 8.32 0.10 19.65
C GLY A 82 7.81 1.54 19.52
N GLY A 83 6.57 1.78 19.97
CA GLY A 83 6.17 3.03 20.64
C GLY A 83 5.34 4.06 19.85
N THR A 84 4.02 4.03 20.05
CA THR A 84 3.05 5.16 19.94
C THR A 84 2.70 5.74 18.56
N LEU A 85 1.56 5.31 18.01
CA LEU A 85 0.92 5.82 16.79
C LEU A 85 0.76 7.36 16.79
N GLU A 86 1.61 8.09 16.07
CA GLU A 86 1.40 9.52 15.79
C GLU A 86 0.73 9.72 14.43
N ARG A 87 -0.48 10.29 14.45
CA ARG A 87 -1.25 10.68 13.27
C ARG A 87 -0.72 12.03 12.77
N ASN A 88 -0.27 12.10 11.52
CA ASN A 88 0.18 13.36 10.94
C ASN A 88 -1.03 14.28 10.69
N LEU A 89 -1.35 15.13 11.67
CA LEU A 89 -2.34 16.19 11.58
C LEU A 89 -1.67 17.42 10.96
N ASN A 90 -1.56 17.47 9.64
CA ASN A 90 -1.33 18.72 8.91
C ASN A 90 -2.36 18.87 7.79
N PHE A 91 -3.62 19.09 8.20
CA PHE A 91 -4.63 19.69 7.34
C PHE A 91 -4.58 21.21 7.56
N ILE A 92 -4.09 21.96 6.57
CA ILE A 92 -4.36 23.39 6.46
C ILE A 92 -5.47 23.59 5.42
N TYR A 93 -6.45 24.40 5.83
CA TYR A 93 -7.76 24.70 5.24
C TYR A 93 -7.70 25.24 3.80
#